data_AF-A0A7S2V4C7-F1
#
_entry.id   AF-A0A7S2V4C7-F1
#
_cell.length_a   1.000
_cell.length_b   1.000
_cell.length_c   1.000
_cell.angle_alpha   90.00
_cell.angle_beta   90.00
_cell.angle_gamma   90.00
#
_symmetry.space_group_name_H-M   'P 1'
#
loop_
_entity.id
_entity.type
_entity.pdbx_description
1 polymer ?
#
loop_
_entity_poly.entity_id
_entity_poly.type
_entity_poly.pdbx_seq_one_letter_code
_entity_poly.pdbx_strand_id
1 'polypeptide(L)'
;DIVENDDTWREQMVLVLFDRLLTKYSLMDMYKPGLGALQLRCWQFSMLLQALMPRLYQHLMANGIVGEMFVVGWFQTLFVYMDSMPLETLTRVWDIFFFERSWKIIFRVAMAIL
;
A
#
# COMPACT_ATOMS: atom_id res chain seq x y z
N ASP A 1 -22.07 -16.08 -26.88
CA ASP A 1 -21.74 -15.04 -27.87
C ASP A 1 -21.85 -13.61 -27.34
N ILE A 2 -23.01 -13.12 -26.87
CA ILE A 2 -23.12 -11.73 -26.35
C ILE A 2 -22.52 -11.57 -24.94
N VAL A 3 -22.66 -12.58 -24.08
CA VAL A 3 -22.11 -12.56 -22.69
C VAL A 3 -20.59 -12.64 -22.68
N GLU A 4 -20.01 -13.45 -23.57
CA GLU A 4 -18.56 -13.65 -23.67
C GLU A 4 -17.82 -12.39 -24.17
N ASN A 5 -18.49 -11.58 -24.99
CA ASN A 5 -17.95 -10.30 -25.45
C ASN A 5 -17.97 -9.25 -24.31
N ASP A 6 -19.00 -9.23 -23.45
CA ASP A 6 -19.08 -8.29 -22.32
C ASP A 6 -18.01 -8.56 -21.24
N ASP A 7 -17.70 -9.84 -20.98
CA ASP A 7 -16.61 -10.22 -20.07
C ASP A 7 -15.24 -9.86 -20.65
N THR A 8 -15.04 -10.04 -21.95
CA THR A 8 -13.77 -9.70 -22.63
C THR A 8 -13.45 -8.20 -22.55
N TRP A 9 -14.45 -7.32 -22.74
CA TRP A 9 -14.24 -5.87 -22.60
C TRP A 9 -13.94 -5.44 -21.16
N ARG A 10 -14.55 -6.09 -20.17
CA ARG A 10 -14.27 -5.84 -18.74
C ARG A 10 -12.83 -6.21 -18.38
N GLU A 11 -12.37 -7.37 -18.83
CA GLU A 11 -10.98 -7.81 -18.61
C GLU A 11 -9.98 -6.83 -19.23
N GLN A 12 -10.21 -6.41 -20.47
CA GLN A 12 -9.36 -5.40 -21.13
C GLN A 12 -9.35 -4.06 -20.38
N MET A 13 -10.52 -3.61 -19.89
CA MET A 13 -10.61 -2.40 -19.10
C MET A 13 -9.79 -2.50 -17.80
N VAL A 14 -9.90 -3.63 -17.09
CA VAL A 14 -9.14 -3.88 -15.86
C VAL A 14 -7.64 -3.87 -16.14
N LEU A 15 -7.19 -4.48 -17.24
CA LEU A 15 -5.78 -4.48 -17.64
C LEU A 15 -5.26 -3.06 -17.93
N VAL A 16 -6.03 -2.26 -18.67
CA VAL A 16 -5.66 -0.87 -18.97
C VAL A 16 -5.66 -0.01 -17.71
N LEU A 17 -6.64 -0.20 -16.82
CA LEU A 17 -6.67 0.48 -15.53
C LEU A 17 -5.46 0.10 -14.68
N PHE A 18 -5.12 -1.18 -14.63
CA PHE A 18 -3.97 -1.68 -13.89
C PHE A 18 -2.64 -1.13 -14.43
N ASP A 19 -2.46 -1.10 -15.76
CA ASP A 19 -1.29 -0.48 -16.38
C ASP A 19 -1.19 1.02 -16.04
N ARG A 20 -2.31 1.75 -16.14
CA ARG A 20 -2.38 3.16 -15.76
C ARG A 20 -2.05 3.35 -14.28
N LEU A 21 -2.51 2.45 -13.41
CA LEU A 21 -2.23 2.48 -11.98
C LEU A 21 -0.74 2.27 -11.70
N LEU A 22 -0.13 1.25 -12.29
CA LEU A 22 1.28 0.95 -12.07
C LEU A 22 2.21 2.03 -12.62
N THR A 23 1.93 2.50 -13.84
CA THR A 23 2.80 3.44 -14.56
C THR A 23 2.65 4.87 -14.07
N LYS A 24 1.43 5.31 -13.73
CA LYS A 24 1.16 6.73 -13.43
C LYS A 24 1.34 7.09 -11.94
N TYR A 25 1.36 6.10 -11.05
CA TYR A 25 1.46 6.32 -9.59
C TYR A 25 2.82 5.92 -9.00
N SER A 26 3.83 5.66 -9.84
CA SER A 26 5.15 5.15 -9.40
C SER A 26 5.06 3.88 -8.55
N LEU A 27 3.94 3.16 -8.60
CA LEU A 27 3.77 1.86 -7.94
C LEU A 27 4.76 0.86 -8.53
N MET A 28 5.03 0.96 -9.85
CA MET A 28 6.04 0.14 -10.50
C MET A 28 7.43 0.28 -9.86
N ASP A 29 7.78 1.45 -9.32
CA ASP A 29 9.05 1.67 -8.62
C ASP A 29 9.16 0.81 -7.35
N MET A 30 8.05 0.44 -6.73
CA MET A 30 8.02 -0.44 -5.55
C MET A 30 8.28 -1.91 -5.88
N TYR A 31 8.09 -2.33 -7.13
CA TYR A 31 8.30 -3.71 -7.59
C TYR A 31 9.57 -3.88 -8.42
N LYS A 32 10.37 -2.82 -8.59
CA LYS A 32 11.65 -2.91 -9.30
C LYS A 32 12.61 -3.87 -8.58
N PRO A 33 13.45 -4.61 -9.33
CA PRO A 33 14.43 -5.51 -8.74
C PRO A 33 15.34 -4.74 -7.78
N GLY A 34 15.49 -5.28 -6.57
CA GLY A 34 16.19 -4.64 -5.45
C GLY A 34 15.29 -3.87 -4.48
N LEU A 35 14.01 -3.65 -4.80
CA LEU A 35 12.98 -3.08 -3.90
C LEU A 35 13.41 -1.77 -3.21
N GLY A 36 14.32 -1.00 -3.82
CA GLY A 36 14.95 0.15 -3.16
C GLY A 36 13.94 1.24 -2.78
N ALA A 37 12.93 1.48 -3.63
CA ALA A 37 11.86 2.42 -3.30
C ALA A 37 11.03 1.92 -2.11
N LEU A 38 10.72 0.62 -2.05
CA LEU A 38 9.97 0.02 -0.94
C LEU A 38 10.76 0.10 0.37
N GLN A 39 12.05 -0.26 0.36
CA GLN A 39 12.92 -0.15 1.53
C GLN A 39 13.00 1.29 2.03
N LEU A 40 13.16 2.26 1.12
CA LEU A 40 13.14 3.68 1.49
C LEU A 40 11.81 4.07 2.16
N ARG A 41 10.67 3.60 1.65
CA ARG A 41 9.36 3.86 2.28
C ARG A 41 9.23 3.18 3.64
N CYS A 42 9.70 1.95 3.80
CA CYS A 42 9.65 1.25 5.08
C CYS A 42 10.54 1.91 6.13
N TRP A 43 11.71 2.42 5.72
CA TRP A 43 12.57 3.22 6.58
C TRP A 43 11.89 4.55 6.97
N GLN A 44 11.27 5.26 6.02
CA GLN A 44 10.48 6.47 6.30
C GLN A 44 9.35 6.20 7.30
N PHE A 45 8.65 5.08 7.13
CA PHE A 45 7.62 4.65 8.07
C PHE A 45 8.18 4.40 9.47
N SER A 46 9.30 3.69 9.57
CA SER A 46 9.92 3.37 10.85
C SER A 46 10.35 4.64 11.61
N MET A 47 10.85 5.65 10.88
CA MET A 47 11.15 6.96 11.45
C MET A 47 9.90 7.70 11.92
N LEU A 48 8.80 7.65 11.14
CA LEU A 48 7.51 8.22 11.55
C LEU A 48 6.95 7.52 12.80
N LEU A 49 7.07 6.20 12.87
CA LEU A 49 6.65 5.40 14.02
C LEU A 49 7.42 5.81 15.29
N GLN A 50 8.74 5.97 15.18
CA GLN A 50 9.56 6.44 16.28
C GLN A 50 9.17 7.87 16.73
N ALA A 51 8.87 8.76 15.79
CA ALA A 51 8.54 10.15 16.08
C ALA A 51 7.13 10.32 16.70
N LEU A 52 6.14 9.59 16.19
CA LEU A 52 4.74 9.72 16.61
C LEU A 52 4.40 8.81 17.80
N MET A 53 4.99 7.61 17.86
CA MET A 53 4.70 6.60 18.88
C MET A 53 5.98 5.94 19.42
N PRO A 54 6.84 6.70 20.15
CA PRO A 54 8.13 6.21 20.62
C PRO A 54 8.02 5.01 21.57
N ARG A 55 6.95 4.95 22.38
CA ARG A 55 6.71 3.82 23.30
C ARG A 55 6.47 2.51 22.56
N LEU A 56 5.64 2.54 21.51
CA LEU A 56 5.35 1.38 20.68
C LEU A 56 6.60 0.94 19.91
N TYR A 57 7.31 1.90 19.33
CA TYR A 57 8.58 1.63 18.65
C TYR A 57 9.62 0.95 19.57
N GLN A 58 9.79 1.44 20.80
CA GLN A 58 10.69 0.83 21.78
C GLN A 58 10.27 -0.59 22.14
N HIS A 59 8.97 -0.85 22.29
CA HIS A 59 8.47 -2.19 22.58
C HIS A 59 8.72 -3.15 21.41
N LEU A 60 8.47 -2.72 20.17
CA LEU A 60 8.75 -3.52 18.97
C LEU A 60 10.26 -3.83 18.85
N MET A 61 11.12 -2.84 19.06
CA MET A 61 12.57 -3.01 19.05
C MET A 61 13.06 -3.95 20.16
N ALA A 62 12.49 -3.87 21.36
CA ALA A 62 12.82 -4.79 22.46
C ALA A 62 12.48 -6.25 22.13
N ASN A 63 11.45 -6.48 21.29
CA ASN A 63 11.07 -7.80 20.79
C ASN A 63 11.79 -8.20 19.49
N GLY A 64 12.71 -7.36 18.97
CA GLY A 64 13.43 -7.62 17.71
C GLY A 64 12.55 -7.49 16.45
N ILE A 65 11.39 -6.87 16.55
CA ILE A 65 10.45 -6.70 15.43
C ILE A 65 10.79 -5.43 14.67
N VAL A 66 11.31 -5.58 13.45
CA VAL A 66 11.59 -4.46 12.55
C VAL A 66 10.32 -4.02 11.84
N GLY A 67 10.09 -2.71 11.70
CA GLY A 67 8.90 -2.16 11.03
C GLY A 67 8.66 -2.74 9.62
N GLU A 68 9.74 -3.03 8.90
CA GLU A 68 9.71 -3.68 7.58
C GLU A 68 8.94 -5.01 7.57
N MET A 69 8.95 -5.79 8.65
CA MET A 69 8.38 -7.14 8.69
C MET A 69 6.87 -7.17 8.43
N PHE A 70 6.14 -6.12 8.82
CA PHE A 70 4.70 -6.01 8.59
C PHE A 70 4.35 -4.97 7.53
N VAL A 71 5.13 -3.88 7.41
CA VAL A 71 4.83 -2.78 6.49
C VAL A 71 5.04 -3.16 5.03
N VAL A 72 6.01 -4.04 4.74
CA VAL A 72 6.29 -4.48 3.36
C VAL A 72 5.05 -5.06 2.70
N GLY A 73 4.35 -5.97 3.40
CA GLY A 73 3.12 -6.58 2.90
C GLY A 73 2.01 -5.56 2.71
N TRP A 74 1.87 -4.61 3.64
CA TRP A 74 0.84 -3.56 3.55
C TRP A 74 1.07 -2.63 2.37
N PHE A 75 2.30 -2.18 2.14
CA PHE A 75 2.63 -1.26 1.05
C PHE A 75 2.63 -1.94 -0.32
N GLN A 76 3.11 -3.19 -0.42
CA GLN A 76 3.08 -3.94 -1.69
C GLN A 76 1.67 -4.39 -2.09
N THR A 77 0.75 -4.59 -1.14
CA THR A 77 -0.63 -4.98 -1.46
C THR A 77 -1.60 -3.82 -1.36
N LEU A 78 -1.14 -2.60 -1.09
CA LEU A 78 -1.98 -1.44 -0.81
C LEU A 78 -3.10 -1.74 0.21
N PHE A 79 -2.76 -2.49 1.26
CA PHE A 79 -3.66 -2.98 2.32
C PHE A 79 -4.75 -3.98 1.88
N VAL A 80 -4.73 -4.48 0.64
CA VAL A 80 -5.71 -5.48 0.16
C VAL A 80 -5.64 -6.77 0.96
N TYR A 81 -4.44 -7.16 1.39
CA TYR A 81 -4.22 -8.38 2.16
C TYR A 81 -4.67 -8.27 3.62
N MET A 82 -5.17 -7.11 4.05
CA MET A 82 -5.58 -6.90 5.44
C MET A 82 -7.03 -7.35 5.65
N ASP A 83 -7.22 -8.61 6.03
CA ASP A 83 -8.54 -9.21 6.30
C ASP A 83 -9.33 -8.50 7.41
N SER A 84 -8.65 -7.76 8.27
CA SER A 84 -9.29 -6.97 9.34
C SER A 84 -9.90 -5.64 8.85
N MET A 85 -9.65 -5.24 7.60
CA MET A 85 -10.15 -3.98 7.05
C MET A 85 -11.38 -4.23 6.16
N PRO A 86 -12.54 -3.61 6.44
CA PRO A 86 -13.70 -3.68 5.56
C PRO A 86 -13.37 -3.14 4.16
N LEU A 87 -13.87 -3.81 3.12
CA LEU A 87 -13.68 -3.40 1.73
C LEU A 87 -14.15 -1.95 1.47
N GLU A 88 -15.20 -1.50 2.14
CA GLU A 88 -15.68 -0.11 2.06
C GLU A 88 -14.64 0.90 2.56
N THR A 89 -13.87 0.57 3.59
CA THR A 89 -12.82 1.45 4.10
C THR A 89 -11.63 1.45 3.16
N LEU A 90 -11.26 0.28 2.63
CA LEU A 90 -10.16 0.14 1.68
C LEU A 90 -10.41 0.93 0.40
N THR A 91 -11.62 0.81 -0.17
CA THR A 91 -12.03 1.55 -1.37
C THR A 91 -11.97 3.06 -1.16
N ARG A 92 -12.40 3.57 -0.01
CA ARG A 92 -12.24 5.00 0.34
C ARG A 92 -10.78 5.43 0.44
N VAL A 93 -9.93 4.61 1.05
CA VAL A 93 -8.49 4.91 1.12
C VAL A 93 -7.88 4.98 -0.27
N TRP A 94 -8.28 4.07 -1.17
CA TRP A 94 -7.86 4.08 -2.56
C TRP A 94 -8.37 5.28 -3.34
N ASP A 95 -9.61 5.70 -3.14
CA ASP A 95 -10.16 6.91 -3.78
C ASP A 95 -9.33 8.15 -3.40
N ILE A 96 -9.01 8.29 -2.12
CA ILE A 96 -8.20 9.40 -1.62
C ILE A 96 -6.76 9.29 -2.16
N PHE A 97 -6.20 8.08 -2.22
CA PHE A 97 -4.88 7.82 -2.80
C PHE A 97 -4.83 8.20 -4.29
N PHE A 98 -5.85 7.85 -5.07
CA PHE A 98 -5.95 8.21 -6.49
C PHE A 98 -6.16 9.70 -6.72
N PHE A 99 -6.90 10.35 -5.82
CA PHE A 99 -7.13 11.79 -5.88
C PHE A 99 -5.89 12.61 -5.53
N GLU A 100 -5.26 12.35 -4.39
CA GLU A 100 -4.11 13.14 -3.90
C GLU A 100 -2.78 12.73 -4.58
N ARG A 101 -2.72 11.51 -5.16
CA ARG A 101 -1.51 10.92 -5.77
C ARG A 101 -0.30 10.93 -4.85
N SER A 102 -0.52 10.79 -3.53
CA SER A 102 0.53 10.92 -2.52
C SER A 102 0.62 9.69 -1.62
N TRP A 103 1.85 9.21 -1.42
CA TRP A 103 2.16 8.15 -0.45
C TRP A 103 1.85 8.54 1.01
N LYS A 104 1.64 9.83 1.28
CA LYS A 104 1.30 10.34 2.62
C LYS A 104 0.05 9.67 3.22
N ILE A 105 -0.94 9.37 2.38
CA ILE A 105 -2.19 8.72 2.83
C ILE A 105 -1.90 7.31 3.31
N ILE A 106 -1.12 6.54 2.55
CA ILE A 106 -0.72 5.18 2.92
C ILE A 106 0.05 5.17 4.24
N PHE A 107 0.98 6.13 4.43
CA PHE A 107 1.66 6.29 5.72
C PHE A 107 0.69 6.61 6.86
N ARG A 108 -0.27 7.52 6.65
CA ARG A 108 -1.27 7.87 7.66
C ARG A 108 -2.16 6.69 8.03
N VAL A 109 -2.61 5.91 7.04
CA VAL A 109 -3.42 4.71 7.26
C VAL A 109 -2.63 3.66 8.03
N ALA A 110 -1.39 3.37 7.63
CA ALA A 110 -0.52 2.45 8.36
C ALA A 110 -0.30 2.89 9.82
N MET A 111 -0.09 4.19 10.06
CA MET A 111 0.06 4.74 11.41
C MET A 111 -1.24 4.69 12.22
N ALA A 112 -2.40 4.80 11.58
CA ALA A 112 -3.70 4.75 12.26
C ALA A 112 -4.12 3.32 12.64
N ILE A 113 -3.55 2.31 11.98
CA ILE A 113 -3.79 0.89 12.27
C ILE A 113 -2.99 0.40 13.49
N LEU A 114 -1.81 0.98 13.73
CA LEU A 114 -0.91 0.66 14.85
C LEU A 114 -1.28 1.41 16.12
#